data_AF-A0A3D2MGZ5-F1
#
_entry.id   AF-A0A3D2MGZ5-F1
#
_cell.length_a   1.000
_cell.length_b   1.000
_cell.length_c   1.000
_cell.angle_alpha   90.00
_cell.angle_beta   90.00
_cell.angle_gamma   90.00
#
_symmetry.space_group_name_H-M   'P 1'
#
loop_
_entity.id
_entity.type
_entity.pdbx_description
1 polymer ?
#
loop_
_entity_poly.entity_id
_entity_poly.type
_entity_poly.pdbx_seq_one_letter_code
_entity_poly.pdbx_strand_id
1 'polypeptide(L)'
;MKKEEYIKITNEILNGKSKNVMLSQIENYFLAKDNFKIDKPKYNISDKVKLKKGTLLHGTYENFNGLKLIVQNGLVSNFFTEKVRGTKYPSSVGVWNLKKDYDLNEYINFYSGGTIRYNNLYNKETKTEVIPYSDMKNINEIIEKSGFQKWYMEQTKEARFMPNLLSDNVQIGIIFDSDNEYVKKILVNDILSGNMDNEVLKDFVVDKYYDRFLIDVKNKDDFFTDRESAVLFGIPSNFIEGILVGRKYENDEKMLKNIKELLPNVYICNLDGIVIK
;
A
#
# COMPACT_ATOMS: atom_id res chain seq x y z
N MET A 1 10.46 3.95 18.69
CA MET A 1 11.59 3.13 19.16
C MET A 1 12.86 3.60 18.48
N LYS A 2 14.01 3.42 19.14
CA LYS A 2 15.32 3.73 18.56
C LYS A 2 15.85 2.55 17.73
N LYS A 3 16.84 2.81 16.88
CA LYS A 3 17.44 1.80 15.99
C LYS A 3 17.95 0.58 16.77
N GLU A 4 18.61 0.83 17.90
CA GLU A 4 19.21 -0.20 18.74
C GLU A 4 18.17 -1.16 19.32
N GLU A 5 16.95 -0.67 19.61
CA GLU A 5 15.84 -1.48 20.10
C GLU A 5 15.36 -2.46 19.02
N TYR A 6 15.24 -2.00 17.77
CA TYR A 6 14.88 -2.86 16.63
C TYR A 6 15.95 -3.92 16.35
N ILE A 7 17.22 -3.54 16.44
CA ILE A 7 18.36 -4.48 16.29
C ILE A 7 18.32 -5.54 17.40
N LYS A 8 18.09 -5.12 18.65
CA LYS A 8 17.97 -6.05 19.78
C LYS A 8 16.87 -7.08 19.55
N ILE A 9 15.65 -6.63 19.22
CA ILE A 9 14.52 -7.54 18.93
C ILE A 9 14.89 -8.48 17.79
N THR A 10 15.44 -7.96 16.68
CA THR A 10 15.86 -8.77 15.53
C THR A 10 16.85 -9.88 15.93
N ASN A 11 17.81 -9.57 16.81
CA ASN A 11 18.77 -10.55 17.30
C ASN A 11 18.13 -11.64 18.18
N GLU A 12 16.99 -11.36 18.82
CA GLU A 12 16.26 -12.30 19.66
C GLU A 12 15.33 -13.21 18.83
N ILE A 13 14.73 -12.70 17.74
CA ILE A 13 13.70 -13.41 16.97
C ILE A 13 14.19 -14.09 15.68
N LEU A 14 15.32 -13.67 15.11
CA LEU A 14 15.83 -14.18 13.82
C LEU A 14 17.26 -14.69 13.95
N ASN A 15 17.62 -15.63 13.06
CA ASN A 15 18.96 -16.23 12.99
C ASN A 15 19.49 -16.29 11.55
N GLY A 16 20.79 -16.51 11.39
CA GLY A 16 21.41 -16.77 10.08
C GLY A 16 21.14 -15.69 9.02
N LYS A 17 20.76 -16.11 7.80
CA LYS A 17 20.59 -15.22 6.65
C LYS A 17 19.43 -14.24 6.82
N SER A 18 18.29 -14.68 7.35
CA SER A 18 17.09 -13.82 7.53
C SER A 18 17.35 -12.70 8.52
N LYS A 19 18.07 -12.98 9.61
CA LYS A 19 18.59 -11.95 10.53
C LYS A 19 19.41 -10.89 9.81
N ASN A 20 20.39 -11.31 9.00
CA ASN A 20 21.25 -10.36 8.27
C ASN A 20 20.44 -9.48 7.30
N VAL A 21 19.44 -10.06 6.62
CA VAL A 21 18.53 -9.36 5.73
C VAL A 21 17.69 -8.31 6.49
N MET A 22 17.11 -8.69 7.63
CA MET A 22 16.33 -7.76 8.46
C MET A 22 17.19 -6.64 9.04
N LEU A 23 18.39 -6.95 9.55
CA LEU A 23 19.33 -5.93 10.05
C LEU A 23 19.72 -4.94 8.95
N SER A 24 20.00 -5.42 7.73
CA SER A 24 20.27 -4.54 6.58
C SER A 24 19.07 -3.65 6.22
N GLN A 25 17.84 -4.14 6.37
CA GLN A 25 16.64 -3.33 6.13
C GLN A 25 16.43 -2.27 7.22
N ILE A 26 16.71 -2.58 8.48
CA ILE A 26 16.73 -1.59 9.57
C ILE A 26 17.75 -0.50 9.26
N GLU A 27 18.96 -0.87 8.84
CA GLU A 27 20.00 0.09 8.43
C GLU A 27 19.52 1.01 7.31
N ASN A 28 18.94 0.45 6.24
CA ASN A 28 18.40 1.23 5.11
C ASN A 28 17.30 2.19 5.55
N TYR A 29 16.41 1.77 6.45
CA TYR A 29 15.34 2.62 6.99
C TYR A 29 15.90 3.82 7.74
N PHE A 30 16.86 3.62 8.65
CA PHE A 30 17.42 4.73 9.42
C PHE A 30 18.30 5.63 8.56
N LEU A 31 19.07 5.06 7.62
CA LEU A 31 19.81 5.84 6.63
C LEU A 31 18.87 6.76 5.84
N ALA A 32 17.74 6.24 5.39
CA ALA A 32 16.72 7.01 4.68
C ALA A 32 16.06 8.06 5.58
N LYS A 33 15.71 7.69 6.81
CA LYS A 33 15.12 8.58 7.80
C LYS A 33 16.00 9.79 8.11
N ASP A 34 17.32 9.57 8.19
CA ASP A 34 18.27 10.60 8.61
C ASP A 34 18.75 11.48 7.45
N ASN A 35 18.71 11.00 6.20
CA ASN A 35 19.30 11.68 5.05
C ASN A 35 18.31 12.13 3.97
N PHE A 36 17.07 11.64 3.98
CA PHE A 36 16.03 12.05 3.04
C PHE A 36 15.07 13.06 3.69
N LYS A 37 14.61 14.05 2.94
CA LYS A 37 13.55 14.97 3.39
C LYS A 37 12.84 15.59 2.20
N ILE A 38 11.56 15.88 2.41
CA ILE A 38 10.74 16.64 1.47
C ILE A 38 10.67 18.08 1.99
N ASP A 39 11.39 18.97 1.30
CA ASP A 39 11.54 20.37 1.72
C ASP A 39 10.35 21.25 1.30
N LYS A 40 9.61 20.86 0.27
CA LYS A 40 8.45 21.60 -0.23
C LYS A 40 7.45 20.68 -0.94
N PRO A 41 6.17 21.08 -1.02
CA PRO A 41 5.19 20.38 -1.83
C PRO A 41 5.65 20.30 -3.30
N LYS A 42 5.43 19.14 -3.90
CA LYS A 42 5.76 18.86 -5.30
C LYS A 42 4.82 19.52 -6.30
N TYR A 43 3.59 19.79 -5.87
CA TYR A 43 2.51 20.33 -6.67
C TYR A 43 1.96 21.61 -6.03
N ASN A 44 1.42 22.50 -6.85
CA ASN A 44 0.68 23.68 -6.42
C ASN A 44 -0.81 23.35 -6.26
N ILE A 45 -1.55 24.23 -5.57
CA ILE A 45 -3.01 24.16 -5.51
C ILE A 45 -3.58 24.19 -6.94
N SER A 46 -4.60 23.38 -7.17
CA SER A 46 -5.27 23.13 -8.46
C SER A 46 -4.48 22.30 -9.49
N ASP A 47 -3.24 21.89 -9.19
CA ASP A 47 -2.53 20.95 -10.05
C ASP A 47 -3.22 19.57 -10.03
N LYS A 48 -3.14 18.88 -11.17
CA LYS A 48 -3.49 17.46 -11.28
C LYS A 48 -2.32 16.60 -10.81
N VAL A 49 -2.58 15.70 -9.87
CA VAL A 49 -1.56 14.80 -9.33
C VAL A 49 -1.32 13.65 -10.31
N LYS A 50 -0.05 13.45 -10.65
CA LYS A 50 0.43 12.29 -11.42
C LYS A 50 1.21 11.34 -10.52
N LEU A 51 0.91 10.06 -10.64
CA LEU A 51 1.59 8.98 -9.94
C LEU A 51 2.51 8.27 -10.94
N LYS A 52 3.78 8.12 -10.60
CA LYS A 52 4.72 7.36 -11.43
C LYS A 52 4.62 5.87 -11.09
N LYS A 53 5.04 5.02 -12.00
CA LYS A 53 5.35 3.61 -11.71
C LYS A 53 6.30 3.55 -10.51
N GLY A 54 5.98 2.69 -9.55
CA GLY A 54 6.72 2.57 -8.30
C GLY A 54 6.18 3.42 -7.15
N THR A 55 5.22 4.35 -7.40
CA THR A 55 4.60 5.13 -6.33
C THR A 55 3.94 4.22 -5.31
N LEU A 56 4.24 4.48 -4.04
CA LEU A 56 3.72 3.72 -2.92
C LEU A 56 2.53 4.45 -2.30
N LEU A 57 1.43 3.73 -2.07
CA LEU A 57 0.24 4.27 -1.41
C LEU A 57 -0.17 3.41 -0.22
N HIS A 58 -0.73 4.05 0.80
CA HIS A 58 -1.17 3.34 1.99
C HIS A 58 -2.34 4.04 2.68
N GLY A 59 -3.25 3.24 3.26
CA GLY A 59 -4.35 3.73 4.08
C GLY A 59 -3.90 4.21 5.46
N THR A 60 -4.81 4.70 6.30
CA THR A 60 -4.46 5.08 7.68
C THR A 60 -5.20 4.27 8.74
N TYR A 61 -6.13 3.39 8.34
CA TYR A 61 -7.04 2.59 9.19
C TYR A 61 -7.97 3.40 10.12
N GLU A 62 -7.46 4.40 10.83
CA GLU A 62 -8.17 5.25 11.80
C GLU A 62 -8.17 6.74 11.38
N ASN A 63 -8.12 6.99 10.07
CA ASN A 63 -8.11 8.34 9.48
C ASN A 63 -7.04 9.22 10.16
N PHE A 64 -7.42 10.38 10.70
CA PHE A 64 -6.48 11.35 11.23
C PHE A 64 -5.66 10.84 12.42
N ASN A 65 -6.23 9.98 13.28
CA ASN A 65 -5.47 9.38 14.38
C ASN A 65 -4.42 8.39 13.86
N GLY A 66 -4.80 7.60 12.86
CA GLY A 66 -3.87 6.71 12.16
C GLY A 66 -2.73 7.48 11.49
N LEU A 67 -3.04 8.60 10.83
CA LEU A 67 -2.03 9.48 10.24
C LEU A 67 -1.02 9.97 11.29
N LYS A 68 -1.47 10.45 12.46
CA LYS A 68 -0.55 10.89 13.53
C LYS A 68 0.42 9.80 13.96
N LEU A 69 -0.08 8.56 14.13
CA LEU A 69 0.74 7.43 14.52
C LEU A 69 1.79 7.09 13.45
N ILE A 70 1.40 7.14 12.18
CA ILE A 70 2.31 6.89 11.05
C ILE A 70 3.34 8.02 10.93
N VAL A 71 2.94 9.28 11.09
CA VAL A 71 3.88 10.42 11.05
C VAL A 71 4.92 10.30 12.17
N GLN A 72 4.49 9.92 13.38
CA GLN A 72 5.36 9.77 14.54
C GLN A 72 6.35 8.60 14.40
N ASN A 73 5.91 7.45 13.87
CA ASN A 73 6.67 6.20 13.94
C ASN A 73 7.21 5.71 12.59
N GLY A 74 6.68 6.22 11.47
CA GLY A 74 6.72 5.57 10.17
C GLY A 74 5.74 4.40 10.08
N LEU A 75 5.71 3.74 8.94
CA LEU A 75 5.15 2.40 8.83
C LEU A 75 6.20 1.41 9.31
N VAL A 76 5.92 0.65 10.36
CA VAL A 76 6.84 -0.36 10.92
C VAL A 76 6.07 -1.67 11.10
N SER A 77 6.73 -2.78 10.79
CA SER A 77 6.12 -4.10 10.79
C SER A 77 5.78 -4.61 12.18
N ASN A 78 4.84 -5.56 12.22
CA ASN A 78 4.28 -6.07 13.47
C ASN A 78 5.29 -6.83 14.34
N PHE A 79 6.41 -7.30 13.77
CA PHE A 79 7.55 -7.85 14.52
C PHE A 79 8.02 -6.94 15.66
N PHE A 80 7.86 -5.63 15.49
CA PHE A 80 8.37 -4.64 16.42
C PHE A 80 7.24 -3.90 17.16
N THR A 81 6.05 -4.48 17.19
CA THR A 81 4.89 -3.93 17.89
C THR A 81 4.41 -4.93 18.94
N GLU A 82 4.00 -4.43 20.11
CA GLU A 82 3.50 -5.26 21.22
C GLU A 82 2.21 -6.03 20.86
N LYS A 83 1.50 -5.59 19.81
CA LYS A 83 0.29 -6.24 19.31
C LYS A 83 0.63 -7.04 18.06
N VAL A 84 0.87 -8.35 18.21
CA VAL A 84 0.89 -9.28 17.09
C VAL A 84 -0.52 -9.36 16.50
N ARG A 85 -0.89 -8.41 15.62
CA ARG A 85 -2.04 -8.61 14.73
C ARG A 85 -1.69 -9.82 13.87
N GLY A 86 -2.60 -10.80 13.81
CA GLY A 86 -2.45 -12.02 13.01
C GLY A 86 -2.43 -11.75 11.51
N THR A 87 -1.37 -11.11 11.03
CA THR A 87 -1.08 -10.88 9.61
C THR A 87 -0.35 -12.09 9.04
N LYS A 88 -0.51 -12.32 7.74
CA LYS A 88 0.19 -13.37 7.00
C LYS A 88 1.70 -13.10 6.91
N TYR A 89 2.10 -11.82 6.96
CA TYR A 89 3.48 -11.35 6.78
C TYR A 89 3.89 -10.40 7.93
N PRO A 90 4.13 -10.91 9.13
CA PRO A 90 4.35 -10.09 10.34
C PRO A 90 5.63 -9.25 10.32
N SER A 91 6.59 -9.61 9.48
CA SER A 91 7.86 -8.92 9.30
C SER A 91 7.79 -7.69 8.39
N SER A 92 6.66 -7.49 7.71
CA SER A 92 6.52 -6.54 6.61
C SER A 92 5.35 -5.57 6.80
N VAL A 93 5.39 -4.45 6.08
CA VAL A 93 4.27 -3.51 5.93
C VAL A 93 3.71 -3.63 4.51
N GLY A 94 2.40 -3.83 4.39
CA GLY A 94 1.73 -3.89 3.10
C GLY A 94 1.49 -2.49 2.56
N VAL A 95 1.84 -2.23 1.30
CA VAL A 95 1.55 -0.97 0.59
C VAL A 95 1.15 -1.27 -0.86
N TRP A 96 0.39 -0.37 -1.47
CA TRP A 96 0.17 -0.41 -2.91
C TRP A 96 1.41 0.10 -3.63
N ASN A 97 1.83 -0.57 -4.69
CA ASN A 97 3.01 -0.24 -5.48
C ASN A 97 2.64 -0.27 -6.97
N LEU A 98 2.53 0.92 -7.57
CA LEU A 98 2.00 1.06 -8.93
C LEU A 98 2.90 0.41 -9.99
N LYS A 99 2.28 -0.28 -10.94
CA LYS A 99 2.99 -0.99 -12.02
C LYS A 99 3.17 -0.18 -13.30
N LYS A 100 2.46 0.94 -13.41
CA LYS A 100 2.56 1.91 -14.49
C LYS A 100 2.26 3.30 -13.95
N ASP A 101 2.51 4.30 -14.77
CA ASP A 101 2.12 5.67 -14.48
C ASP A 101 0.59 5.81 -14.54
N TYR A 102 0.05 6.71 -13.72
CA TYR A 102 -1.37 7.04 -13.66
C TYR A 102 -1.56 8.54 -13.42
N ASP A 103 -2.61 9.12 -14.02
CA ASP A 103 -3.23 10.28 -13.39
C ASP A 103 -3.99 9.80 -12.14
N LEU A 104 -3.88 10.51 -11.01
CA LEU A 104 -4.41 10.03 -9.72
C LEU A 104 -5.91 9.74 -9.77
N ASN A 105 -6.70 10.57 -10.46
CA ASN A 105 -8.14 10.36 -10.64
C ASN A 105 -8.47 9.06 -11.40
N GLU A 106 -7.67 8.69 -12.40
CA GLU A 106 -7.84 7.44 -13.14
C GLU A 106 -7.55 6.23 -12.24
N TYR A 107 -6.49 6.31 -11.43
CA TYR A 107 -6.19 5.26 -10.46
C TYR A 107 -7.31 5.14 -9.41
N ILE A 108 -7.83 6.26 -8.91
CA ILE A 108 -8.98 6.29 -7.99
C ILE A 108 -10.20 5.64 -8.63
N ASN A 109 -10.54 5.97 -9.87
CA ASN A 109 -11.65 5.33 -10.59
C ASN A 109 -11.42 3.82 -10.75
N PHE A 110 -10.21 3.42 -11.13
CA PHE A 110 -9.83 2.02 -11.28
C PHE A 110 -10.03 1.24 -9.99
N TYR A 111 -9.42 1.69 -8.88
CA TYR A 111 -9.46 0.91 -7.65
C TYR A 111 -10.78 1.09 -6.88
N SER A 112 -11.53 2.17 -7.09
CA SER A 112 -12.83 2.35 -6.42
C SER A 112 -13.92 1.43 -6.96
N GLY A 113 -13.65 0.58 -7.95
CA GLY A 113 -14.62 -0.42 -8.42
C GLY A 113 -14.55 -1.73 -7.64
N GLY A 114 -14.60 -2.85 -8.35
CA GLY A 114 -14.49 -4.17 -7.73
C GLY A 114 -13.70 -5.16 -8.57
N THR A 115 -13.19 -6.18 -7.89
CA THR A 115 -12.52 -7.32 -8.52
C THR A 115 -13.54 -8.43 -8.74
N ILE A 116 -13.67 -8.90 -9.97
CA ILE A 116 -14.55 -10.01 -10.34
C ILE A 116 -13.73 -11.24 -10.71
N ARG A 117 -14.20 -12.41 -10.29
CA ARG A 117 -13.72 -13.72 -10.72
C ARG A 117 -14.81 -14.41 -11.49
N TYR A 118 -14.49 -14.87 -12.68
CA TYR A 118 -15.31 -15.73 -13.52
C TYR A 118 -14.79 -17.15 -13.47
N ASN A 119 -15.71 -18.12 -13.46
CA ASN A 119 -15.40 -19.55 -13.47
C ASN A 119 -16.25 -20.25 -14.52
N ASN A 120 -15.60 -21.11 -15.31
CA ASN A 120 -16.28 -21.94 -16.28
C ASN A 120 -17.00 -23.08 -15.55
N LEU A 121 -18.21 -23.44 -15.97
CA LEU A 121 -18.94 -24.58 -15.39
C LEU A 121 -18.40 -25.94 -15.85
N TYR A 122 -17.84 -25.99 -17.05
CA TYR A 122 -17.52 -27.21 -17.77
C TYR A 122 -16.04 -27.58 -17.71
N ASN A 123 -15.16 -26.63 -17.36
CA ASN A 123 -13.73 -26.88 -17.21
C ASN A 123 -13.14 -26.06 -16.02
N LYS A 124 -11.81 -26.12 -15.84
CA LYS A 124 -11.09 -25.44 -14.74
C LYS A 124 -10.67 -24.01 -15.06
N GLU A 125 -11.12 -23.44 -16.17
CA GLU A 125 -10.74 -22.09 -16.60
C GLU A 125 -11.34 -21.04 -15.67
N THR A 126 -10.50 -20.12 -15.23
CA THR A 126 -10.88 -18.99 -14.39
C THR A 126 -10.27 -17.72 -14.95
N LYS A 127 -11.03 -16.64 -14.96
CA LYS A 127 -10.57 -15.29 -15.31
C LYS A 127 -10.81 -14.36 -14.14
N THR A 128 -9.88 -13.45 -13.86
CA THR A 128 -10.13 -12.31 -12.97
C THR A 128 -9.94 -11.02 -13.74
N GLU A 129 -10.62 -9.97 -13.31
CA GLU A 129 -10.34 -8.61 -13.74
C GLU A 129 -10.82 -7.60 -12.69
N VAL A 130 -10.26 -6.40 -12.74
CA VAL A 130 -10.78 -5.24 -11.99
C VAL A 130 -11.75 -4.49 -12.90
N ILE A 131 -12.97 -4.28 -12.40
CA ILE A 131 -13.98 -3.43 -13.03
C ILE A 131 -13.88 -2.04 -12.39
N PRO A 132 -13.51 -0.99 -13.13
CA PRO A 132 -13.47 0.37 -12.61
C PRO A 132 -14.82 0.87 -12.11
N TYR A 133 -14.80 1.82 -11.18
CA TYR A 133 -16.02 2.40 -10.60
C TYR A 133 -17.00 2.93 -11.65
N SER A 134 -16.51 3.65 -12.66
CA SER A 134 -17.31 4.16 -13.78
C SER A 134 -18.08 3.08 -14.55
N ASP A 135 -17.57 1.85 -14.55
CA ASP A 135 -18.05 0.75 -15.38
C ASP A 135 -18.97 -0.19 -14.59
N MET A 136 -18.99 -0.06 -13.25
CA MET A 136 -19.87 -0.82 -12.37
C MET A 136 -21.35 -0.71 -12.75
N LYS A 137 -21.78 0.43 -13.29
CA LYS A 137 -23.16 0.63 -13.77
C LYS A 137 -23.54 -0.30 -14.94
N ASN A 138 -22.56 -0.79 -15.68
CA ASN A 138 -22.73 -1.67 -16.84
C ASN A 138 -22.30 -3.12 -16.53
N ILE A 139 -22.24 -3.50 -15.24
CA ILE A 139 -21.69 -4.80 -14.82
C ILE A 139 -22.40 -6.01 -15.46
N ASN A 140 -23.72 -5.93 -15.69
CA ASN A 140 -24.47 -7.01 -16.33
C ASN A 140 -23.99 -7.26 -17.76
N GLU A 141 -23.77 -6.19 -18.55
CA GLU A 141 -23.27 -6.31 -19.93
C GLU A 141 -21.84 -6.88 -19.95
N ILE A 142 -21.00 -6.49 -18.99
CA ILE A 142 -19.63 -7.01 -18.84
C ILE A 142 -19.67 -8.51 -18.51
N ILE A 143 -20.53 -8.93 -17.58
CA ILE A 143 -20.71 -10.33 -17.22
C ILE A 143 -21.23 -11.14 -18.42
N GLU A 144 -22.25 -10.65 -19.13
CA GLU A 144 -22.81 -11.34 -20.30
C GLU A 144 -21.75 -11.54 -21.39
N LYS A 145 -20.95 -10.51 -21.68
CA LYS A 145 -19.86 -10.58 -22.67
C LYS A 145 -18.70 -11.48 -22.25
N SER A 146 -18.54 -11.76 -20.95
CA SER A 146 -17.46 -12.62 -20.46
C SER A 146 -17.57 -14.07 -20.96
N GLY A 147 -18.79 -14.55 -21.26
CA GLY A 147 -19.03 -15.94 -21.67
C GLY A 147 -18.98 -16.97 -20.53
N PHE A 148 -18.79 -16.55 -19.28
CA PHE A 148 -18.73 -17.43 -18.11
C PHE A 148 -20.08 -17.53 -17.39
N GLN A 149 -20.37 -18.69 -16.80
CA GLN A 149 -21.67 -18.95 -16.15
C GLN A 149 -21.67 -18.70 -14.64
N LYS A 150 -20.49 -18.67 -13.99
CA LYS A 150 -20.34 -18.38 -12.57
C LYS A 150 -19.43 -17.19 -12.38
N TRP A 151 -19.85 -16.26 -11.53
CA TRP A 151 -19.05 -15.11 -11.16
C TRP A 151 -19.20 -14.78 -9.67
N TYR A 152 -18.15 -14.18 -9.11
CA TYR A 152 -18.10 -13.65 -7.75
C TYR A 152 -17.35 -12.33 -7.79
N MET A 153 -17.87 -11.32 -7.09
CA MET A 153 -17.30 -9.98 -7.09
C MET A 153 -17.16 -9.46 -5.66
N GLU A 154 -16.05 -8.79 -5.40
CA GLU A 154 -15.80 -8.06 -4.15
C GLU A 154 -15.17 -6.70 -4.45
N GLN A 155 -15.24 -5.77 -3.49
CA GLN A 155 -14.50 -4.51 -3.60
C GLN A 155 -13.01 -4.79 -3.77
N THR A 156 -12.29 -3.95 -4.54
CA THR A 156 -10.83 -4.06 -4.59
C THR A 156 -10.22 -3.96 -3.20
N LYS A 157 -9.03 -4.51 -2.98
CA LYS A 157 -8.38 -4.38 -1.67
C LYS A 157 -8.06 -2.91 -1.36
N GLU A 158 -7.62 -2.16 -2.36
CA GLU A 158 -7.32 -0.74 -2.27
C GLU A 158 -8.51 0.04 -1.69
N ALA A 159 -9.71 -0.14 -2.23
CA ALA A 159 -10.92 0.57 -1.79
C ALA A 159 -11.31 0.26 -0.33
N ARG A 160 -10.89 -0.89 0.23
CA ARG A 160 -11.17 -1.22 1.64
C ARG A 160 -10.31 -0.40 2.61
N PHE A 161 -9.17 0.11 2.15
CA PHE A 161 -8.16 0.73 3.01
C PHE A 161 -7.79 2.16 2.59
N MET A 162 -8.17 2.62 1.40
CA MET A 162 -7.90 3.97 0.87
C MET A 162 -9.20 4.76 0.69
N PRO A 163 -9.15 6.10 0.73
CA PRO A 163 -10.28 6.94 0.28
C PRO A 163 -10.72 6.54 -1.12
N ASN A 164 -12.02 6.45 -1.38
CA ASN A 164 -12.55 5.90 -2.63
C ASN A 164 -13.92 6.49 -2.96
N LEU A 165 -14.41 6.19 -4.18
CA LEU A 165 -15.68 6.69 -4.68
C LEU A 165 -16.92 5.90 -4.19
N LEU A 166 -16.74 4.76 -3.51
CA LEU A 166 -17.85 3.91 -3.04
C LEU A 166 -18.37 4.29 -1.65
N SER A 167 -17.50 4.78 -0.76
CA SER A 167 -17.87 5.03 0.63
C SER A 167 -17.00 6.08 1.30
N ASP A 168 -17.55 6.72 2.32
CA ASP A 168 -16.85 7.70 3.14
C ASP A 168 -16.19 7.13 4.40
N ASN A 169 -15.99 5.81 4.48
CA ASN A 169 -15.44 5.16 5.67
C ASN A 169 -13.96 5.52 5.90
N VAL A 170 -13.16 5.54 4.83
CA VAL A 170 -11.76 5.95 4.84
C VAL A 170 -11.63 7.31 4.20
N GLN A 171 -11.02 8.24 4.92
CA GLN A 171 -10.92 9.65 4.52
C GLN A 171 -9.49 10.14 4.40
N ILE A 172 -8.49 9.33 4.77
CA ILE A 172 -7.07 9.69 4.61
C ILE A 172 -6.29 8.51 4.03
N GLY A 173 -5.68 8.76 2.86
CA GLY A 173 -4.64 7.94 2.24
C GLY A 173 -3.33 8.71 2.16
N ILE A 174 -2.23 7.97 2.15
CA ILE A 174 -0.86 8.50 2.09
C ILE A 174 -0.28 8.17 0.72
N ILE A 175 0.40 9.14 0.12
CA ILE A 175 1.23 8.99 -1.07
C ILE A 175 2.68 9.21 -0.64
N PHE A 176 3.53 8.21 -0.85
CA PHE A 176 4.95 8.31 -0.55
C PHE A 176 5.74 8.67 -1.80
N ASP A 177 6.77 9.50 -1.64
CA ASP A 177 7.76 9.73 -2.69
C ASP A 177 8.50 8.44 -3.00
N SER A 178 8.31 7.99 -4.23
CA SER A 178 8.96 6.82 -4.81
C SER A 178 10.05 7.14 -5.82
N ASP A 179 10.37 8.43 -6.01
CA ASP A 179 11.35 8.90 -7.00
C ASP A 179 12.63 9.39 -6.32
N ASN A 180 13.14 8.59 -5.37
CA ASN A 180 14.40 8.83 -4.69
C ASN A 180 15.24 7.55 -4.60
N GLU A 181 16.54 7.66 -4.31
CA GLU A 181 17.42 6.50 -4.24
C GLU A 181 17.19 5.62 -3.01
N TYR A 182 16.63 6.19 -1.94
CA TYR A 182 16.43 5.50 -0.67
C TYR A 182 15.28 4.49 -0.76
N VAL A 183 14.17 4.83 -1.44
CA VAL A 183 13.03 3.91 -1.61
C VAL A 183 13.44 2.62 -2.32
N LYS A 184 14.39 2.69 -3.27
CA LYS A 184 14.92 1.50 -3.96
C LYS A 184 15.60 0.53 -2.98
N LYS A 185 16.31 1.06 -1.97
CA LYS A 185 16.96 0.25 -0.92
C LYS A 185 15.95 -0.34 0.06
N ILE A 186 14.85 0.37 0.33
CA ILE A 186 13.74 -0.11 1.15
C ILE A 186 12.98 -1.24 0.45
N LEU A 187 12.81 -1.17 -0.88
CA LEU A 187 12.06 -2.15 -1.66
C LEU A 187 12.87 -3.38 -2.11
N VAL A 188 14.19 -3.40 -1.94
CA VAL A 188 15.06 -4.48 -2.47
C VAL A 188 14.67 -5.88 -1.97
N ASN A 189 14.11 -5.96 -0.77
CA ASN A 189 13.68 -7.20 -0.11
C ASN A 189 12.15 -7.27 0.04
N ASP A 190 11.39 -6.64 -0.86
CA ASP A 190 9.93 -6.83 -0.92
C ASP A 190 9.61 -8.31 -1.10
N ILE A 191 8.96 -8.92 -0.10
CA ILE A 191 8.70 -10.35 -0.09
C ILE A 191 7.66 -10.75 -1.15
N LEU A 192 6.83 -9.80 -1.61
CA LEU A 192 5.88 -10.03 -2.71
C LEU A 192 6.53 -9.86 -4.09
N SER A 193 7.79 -9.44 -4.19
CA SER A 193 8.47 -9.29 -5.48
C SER A 193 8.76 -10.62 -6.18
N GLY A 194 8.83 -11.72 -5.43
CA GLY A 194 9.24 -13.04 -5.92
C GLY A 194 10.76 -13.22 -6.08
N ASN A 195 11.56 -12.22 -5.70
CA ASN A 195 13.03 -12.24 -5.87
C ASN A 195 13.80 -12.71 -4.64
N MET A 196 13.13 -12.94 -3.51
CA MET A 196 13.77 -13.36 -2.27
C MET A 196 14.05 -14.87 -2.28
N ASP A 197 15.20 -15.26 -1.74
CA ASP A 197 15.53 -16.68 -1.52
C ASP A 197 14.52 -17.36 -0.60
N ASN A 198 14.06 -18.56 -0.98
CA ASN A 198 13.02 -19.28 -0.25
C ASN A 198 13.45 -19.67 1.17
N GLU A 199 14.73 -19.96 1.42
CA GLU A 199 15.19 -20.28 2.78
C GLU A 199 15.06 -19.06 3.70
N VAL A 200 15.36 -17.86 3.18
CA VAL A 200 15.22 -16.59 3.89
C VAL A 200 13.75 -16.22 4.08
N LEU A 201 12.95 -16.36 3.03
CA LEU A 201 11.56 -15.93 2.99
C LEU A 201 10.68 -16.64 4.03
N LYS A 202 10.99 -17.90 4.34
CA LYS A 202 10.22 -18.70 5.31
C LYS A 202 10.12 -18.04 6.68
N ASP A 203 11.17 -17.35 7.12
CA ASP A 203 11.19 -16.67 8.42
C ASP A 203 10.34 -15.38 8.46
N PHE A 204 9.82 -14.93 7.31
CA PHE A 204 9.07 -13.69 7.16
C PHE A 204 7.58 -13.90 6.86
N VAL A 205 7.18 -15.14 6.60
CA VAL A 205 5.81 -15.53 6.31
C VAL A 205 5.35 -16.50 7.39
N VAL A 206 4.11 -16.39 7.85
CA VAL A 206 3.58 -17.34 8.84
C VAL A 206 3.59 -18.76 8.27
N ASP A 207 4.19 -19.70 8.99
CA ASP A 207 4.43 -21.10 8.57
C ASP A 207 3.21 -21.75 7.90
N LYS A 208 2.03 -21.67 8.53
CA LYS A 208 0.79 -22.28 8.00
C LYS A 208 0.32 -21.73 6.65
N TYR A 209 0.85 -20.58 6.22
CA TYR A 209 0.53 -19.95 4.95
C TYR A 209 1.67 -20.04 3.93
N TYR A 210 2.86 -20.51 4.32
CA TYR A 210 4.06 -20.42 3.50
C TYR A 210 3.95 -21.15 2.15
N ASP A 211 3.48 -22.40 2.14
CA ASP A 211 3.34 -23.17 0.88
C ASP A 211 2.36 -22.49 -0.08
N ARG A 212 1.27 -21.95 0.47
CA ARG A 212 0.27 -21.21 -0.32
C ARG A 212 0.86 -19.89 -0.84
N PHE A 213 1.65 -19.20 -0.03
CA PHE A 213 2.33 -17.97 -0.42
C PHE A 213 3.25 -18.18 -1.62
N LEU A 214 4.05 -19.26 -1.64
CA LEU A 214 4.94 -19.57 -2.77
C LEU A 214 4.19 -19.79 -4.09
N ILE A 215 2.96 -20.30 -4.03
CA ILE A 215 2.08 -20.44 -5.19
C ILE A 215 1.50 -19.09 -5.59
N ASP A 216 0.93 -18.36 -4.62
CA ASP A 216 0.23 -17.09 -4.87
C ASP A 216 1.19 -16.01 -5.42
N VAL A 217 2.42 -15.91 -4.91
CA VAL A 217 3.40 -14.90 -5.35
C VAL A 217 3.84 -15.09 -6.81
N LYS A 218 3.84 -16.35 -7.29
CA LYS A 218 4.19 -16.71 -8.68
C LYS A 218 2.99 -16.58 -9.63
N ASN A 219 1.78 -16.71 -9.12
CA ASN A 219 0.53 -16.74 -9.89
C ASN A 219 -0.42 -15.64 -9.42
N LYS A 220 0.05 -14.39 -9.44
CA LYS A 220 -0.75 -13.26 -8.96
C LYS A 220 -1.96 -13.04 -9.89
N ASP A 221 -3.14 -13.03 -9.29
CA ASP A 221 -4.39 -12.62 -9.92
C ASP A 221 -4.84 -11.25 -9.37
N ASP A 222 -5.98 -10.72 -9.83
CA ASP A 222 -6.46 -9.41 -9.37
C ASP A 222 -6.92 -9.40 -7.89
N PHE A 223 -7.13 -10.56 -7.27
CA PHE A 223 -7.51 -10.70 -5.86
C PHE A 223 -6.28 -10.70 -4.96
N PHE A 224 -5.26 -11.47 -5.30
CA PHE A 224 -3.97 -11.40 -4.64
C PHE A 224 -3.29 -10.06 -4.90
N THR A 225 -3.55 -9.49 -6.09
CA THR A 225 -3.01 -8.28 -6.72
C THR A 225 -1.50 -8.30 -6.93
N ASP A 226 -1.07 -7.97 -8.14
CA ASP A 226 0.33 -7.72 -8.43
C ASP A 226 0.77 -6.32 -8.00
N ARG A 227 -0.18 -5.43 -7.67
CA ARG A 227 0.00 -4.04 -7.26
C ARG A 227 0.24 -3.85 -5.76
N GLU A 228 0.51 -4.92 -5.02
CA GLU A 228 0.88 -4.88 -3.61
C GLU A 228 2.37 -5.19 -3.43
N SER A 229 2.99 -4.47 -2.51
CA SER A 229 4.33 -4.75 -1.97
C SER A 229 4.20 -5.03 -0.48
N ALA A 230 5.00 -5.96 0.01
CA ALA A 230 5.16 -6.22 1.43
C ALA A 230 6.61 -5.89 1.80
N VAL A 231 6.79 -4.63 2.22
CA VAL A 231 8.10 -4.05 2.48
C VAL A 231 8.61 -4.53 3.83
N LEU A 232 9.76 -5.20 3.82
CA LEU A 232 10.37 -5.70 5.04
C LEU A 232 10.74 -4.54 5.96
N PHE A 233 10.59 -4.74 7.27
CA PHE A 233 10.78 -3.73 8.32
C PHE A 233 9.80 -2.55 8.26
N GLY A 234 9.86 -1.69 7.24
CA GLY A 234 9.05 -0.48 7.25
C GLY A 234 9.39 0.59 6.21
N ILE A 235 8.59 1.65 6.21
CA ILE A 235 8.78 2.85 5.38
C ILE A 235 8.81 4.09 6.30
N PRO A 236 9.89 4.89 6.27
CA PRO A 236 10.00 6.10 7.07
C PRO A 236 8.93 7.16 6.74
N SER A 237 8.48 7.92 7.75
CA SER A 237 7.44 8.95 7.55
C SER A 237 7.91 10.19 6.78
N ASN A 238 9.21 10.46 6.71
CA ASN A 238 9.80 11.53 5.90
C ASN A 238 9.65 11.30 4.39
N PHE A 239 9.09 10.15 3.97
CA PHE A 239 8.77 9.85 2.58
C PHE A 239 7.37 10.33 2.18
N ILE A 240 6.52 10.73 3.14
CA ILE A 240 5.15 11.16 2.84
C ILE A 240 5.23 12.44 1.99
N GLU A 241 4.86 12.36 0.71
CA GLU A 241 4.86 13.52 -0.20
C GLU A 241 3.48 14.15 -0.34
N GLY A 242 2.42 13.34 -0.19
CA GLY A 242 1.06 13.76 -0.40
C GLY A 242 0.05 13.03 0.47
N ILE A 243 -1.07 13.69 0.72
CA ILE A 243 -2.23 13.13 1.41
C ILE A 243 -3.42 13.16 0.46
N LEU A 244 -4.04 12.00 0.26
CA LEU A 244 -5.32 11.86 -0.42
C LEU A 244 -6.45 11.95 0.62
N VAL A 245 -7.40 12.85 0.42
CA VAL A 245 -8.59 12.95 1.27
C VAL A 245 -9.87 12.53 0.55
N GLY A 246 -10.78 11.92 1.30
CA GLY A 246 -12.12 11.57 0.82
C GLY A 246 -13.08 12.76 0.79
N ARG A 247 -14.30 12.54 0.28
CA ARG A 247 -15.32 13.59 0.06
C ARG A 247 -15.72 14.32 1.34
N LYS A 248 -15.73 13.63 2.47
CA LYS A 248 -16.05 14.26 3.76
C LYS A 248 -14.97 15.23 4.20
N TYR A 249 -13.69 14.90 4.00
CA TYR A 249 -12.58 15.71 4.47
C TYR A 249 -12.13 16.79 3.49
N GLU A 250 -12.43 16.66 2.19
CA GLU A 250 -12.05 17.66 1.18
C GLU A 250 -12.67 19.05 1.43
N ASN A 251 -13.82 19.10 2.12
CA ASN A 251 -14.53 20.36 2.46
C ASN A 251 -14.44 20.70 3.96
N ASP A 252 -13.71 19.91 4.76
CA ASP A 252 -13.54 20.15 6.20
C ASP A 252 -12.26 20.96 6.44
N GLU A 253 -12.36 22.30 6.40
CA GLU A 253 -11.22 23.20 6.58
C GLU A 253 -10.47 22.98 7.90
N LYS A 254 -11.16 22.57 8.97
CA LYS A 254 -10.50 22.28 10.26
C LYS A 254 -9.63 21.04 10.12
N MET A 255 -10.14 19.98 9.49
CA MET A 255 -9.37 18.77 9.25
C MET A 255 -8.19 19.02 8.32
N LEU A 256 -8.40 19.73 7.20
CA LEU A 256 -7.33 20.09 6.27
C LEU A 256 -6.23 20.89 6.96
N LYS A 257 -6.59 21.87 7.81
CA LYS A 257 -5.63 22.62 8.61
C LYS A 257 -4.85 21.72 9.55
N ASN A 258 -5.51 20.82 10.27
CA ASN A 258 -4.83 19.89 11.18
C ASN A 258 -3.84 18.97 10.43
N ILE A 259 -4.17 18.54 9.21
CA ILE A 259 -3.26 17.74 8.37
C ILE A 259 -2.03 18.57 7.98
N LYS A 260 -2.21 19.83 7.55
CA LYS A 260 -1.09 20.73 7.21
C LYS A 260 -0.23 21.10 8.42
N GLU A 261 -0.83 21.27 9.59
CA GLU A 261 -0.07 21.49 10.84
C GLU A 261 0.79 20.27 11.20
N LEU A 262 0.29 19.05 10.95
CA LEU A 262 1.04 17.82 11.16
C LEU A 262 2.13 17.59 10.10
N LEU A 263 1.85 17.96 8.85
CA LEU A 263 2.72 17.74 7.68
C LEU A 263 2.75 19.02 6.82
N PRO A 264 3.60 20.01 7.14
CA PRO A 264 3.56 21.31 6.46
C PRO A 264 4.00 21.27 4.99
N ASN A 265 4.94 20.37 4.66
CA ASN A 265 5.57 20.32 3.33
C ASN A 265 4.90 19.33 2.36
N VAL A 266 3.76 18.74 2.72
CA VAL A 266 3.04 17.78 1.87
C VAL A 266 1.87 18.46 1.18
N TYR A 267 1.55 18.03 -0.04
CA TYR A 267 0.32 18.48 -0.70
C TYR A 267 -0.87 17.65 -0.23
N ILE A 268 -2.07 18.23 -0.23
CA ILE A 268 -3.32 17.53 0.02
C ILE A 268 -4.12 17.54 -1.28
N CYS A 269 -4.59 16.37 -1.71
CA CYS A 269 -5.38 16.21 -2.92
C CYS A 269 -6.68 15.47 -2.64
N ASN A 270 -7.68 15.70 -3.48
CA ASN A 270 -9.01 15.10 -3.33
C ASN A 270 -9.23 13.92 -4.29
N LEU A 271 -10.44 13.33 -4.25
CA LEU A 271 -10.77 12.17 -5.08
C LEU A 271 -10.84 12.46 -6.59
N ASP A 272 -10.84 13.73 -7.00
CA ASP A 272 -10.74 14.14 -8.41
C ASP A 272 -9.27 14.26 -8.87
N GLY A 273 -8.32 13.88 -8.02
CA GLY A 273 -6.90 13.95 -8.30
C GLY A 273 -6.35 15.39 -8.32
N ILE A 274 -7.06 16.35 -7.73
CA ILE A 274 -6.70 17.76 -7.71
C ILE A 274 -6.12 18.14 -6.36
N VAL A 275 -5.01 18.90 -6.37
CA VAL A 275 -4.44 19.48 -5.14
C VAL A 275 -5.31 20.60 -4.62
N ILE A 276 -5.64 20.56 -3.33
CA ILE A 276 -6.50 21.52 -2.65
C ILE A 276 -5.77 22.31 -1.56
N LYS A 277 -4.64 21.82 -1.01
CA LYS A 277 -3.79 22.49 0.02
C LYS A 277 -2.34 22.00 0.00
#